data_AF-A0A2E7BJC1-F1
#
_entry.id   AF-A0A2E7BJC1-F1
#
_cell.length_a   1.000
_cell.length_b   1.000
_cell.length_c   1.000
_cell.angle_alpha   90.00
_cell.angle_beta   90.00
_cell.angle_gamma   90.00
#
_symmetry.space_group_name_H-M   'P 1'
#
loop_
_entity.id
_entity.type
_entity.pdbx_description
1 polymer ?
#
loop_
_entity_poly.entity_id
_entity_poly.type
_entity_poly.pdbx_seq_one_letter_code
_entity_poly.pdbx_strand_id
1 'polypeptide(L)'
;MISWTVAGVVLCLSLDAIGAQGERSTSRPLVHVAQVDSLIHPASAEFIVQTLGAAGDDGVDLVVLMLRTPGGLVDSTRDINTAIIESHVPVAVFVGPSGARAASAGFLITIAADIAAMAPGTHIGAAHPVAGNGQSMDATMAEKATSDIAAYARSLAGQRGRNVELAEKAVIDSESFTEV
;
A
#
# COMPACT_ATOMS: atom_id res chain seq x y z
N MET A 1 -84.05 13.84 18.33
CA MET A 1 -82.59 13.83 18.10
C MET A 1 -82.33 14.50 16.76
N ILE A 2 -81.89 15.75 16.75
CA ILE A 2 -81.53 16.48 15.52
C ILE A 2 -80.16 17.11 15.79
N SER A 3 -79.18 16.65 15.01
CA SER A 3 -77.75 16.92 15.11
C SER A 3 -77.40 18.29 14.54
N TRP A 4 -76.49 19.00 15.21
CA TRP A 4 -75.84 20.21 14.71
C TRP A 4 -74.50 19.81 14.06
N THR A 5 -74.21 20.27 12.84
CA THR A 5 -72.90 20.07 12.20
C THR A 5 -72.59 21.24 11.29
N VAL A 6 -71.63 22.10 11.65
CA VAL A 6 -70.82 22.96 10.75
C VAL A 6 -69.54 23.32 11.52
N ALA A 7 -68.42 22.63 11.28
CA ALA A 7 -67.33 22.92 10.31
C ALA A 7 -66.18 23.74 10.93
N GLY A 8 -65.09 23.04 11.27
CA GLY A 8 -63.82 23.64 11.67
C GLY A 8 -62.92 23.86 10.45
N VAL A 9 -62.43 25.07 10.30
CA VAL A 9 -61.41 25.48 9.31
C VAL A 9 -60.04 24.95 9.77
N VAL A 10 -59.39 24.14 8.92
CA VAL A 10 -57.99 23.74 9.12
C VAL A 10 -57.11 24.70 8.32
N LEU A 11 -56.30 25.50 9.04
CA LEU A 11 -55.31 26.40 8.49
C LEU A 11 -53.98 25.63 8.32
N CYS A 12 -53.66 25.21 7.10
CA CYS A 12 -52.35 24.64 6.77
C CYS A 12 -51.32 25.77 6.60
N LEU A 13 -50.49 25.98 7.62
CA LEU A 13 -49.26 26.77 7.52
C LEU A 13 -48.16 25.85 6.95
N SER A 14 -47.81 26.02 5.67
CA SER A 14 -46.65 25.38 5.07
C SER A 14 -45.38 26.08 5.53
N LEU A 15 -44.63 25.43 6.42
CA LEU A 15 -43.27 25.81 6.78
C LEU A 15 -42.35 25.32 5.65
N ASP A 16 -41.87 26.24 4.82
CA ASP A 16 -40.81 25.95 3.85
C ASP A 16 -39.54 25.56 4.60
N ALA A 17 -39.23 24.26 4.57
CA ALA A 17 -37.98 23.73 5.08
C ALA A 17 -36.84 24.26 4.20
N ILE A 18 -36.12 25.27 4.71
CA ILE A 18 -34.85 25.74 4.16
C ILE A 18 -33.86 24.58 4.26
N GLY A 19 -33.77 23.80 3.19
CA GLY A 19 -32.73 22.81 3.00
C GLY A 19 -31.42 23.55 2.77
N ALA A 20 -30.64 23.76 3.83
CA ALA A 20 -29.24 24.09 3.73
C ALA A 20 -28.49 22.89 3.12
N GLN A 21 -28.47 22.82 1.80
CA GLN A 21 -27.53 21.98 1.06
C GLN A 21 -26.15 22.61 1.27
N GLY A 22 -25.43 22.12 2.28
CA GLY A 22 -24.03 22.47 2.46
C GLY A 22 -23.27 22.12 1.19
N GLU A 23 -22.69 23.13 0.55
CA GLU A 23 -21.76 22.96 -0.56
C GLU A 23 -20.60 22.08 -0.09
N ARG A 24 -20.64 20.78 -0.42
CA ARG A 24 -19.44 19.96 -0.37
C ARG A 24 -18.47 20.56 -1.39
N SER A 25 -17.44 21.22 -0.90
CA SER A 25 -16.23 21.47 -1.69
C SER A 25 -15.76 20.12 -2.22
N THR A 26 -15.95 19.89 -3.52
CA THR A 26 -15.58 18.65 -4.21
C THR A 26 -14.26 18.87 -4.92
N SER A 27 -13.21 19.22 -4.16
CA SER A 27 -11.85 19.07 -4.69
C SER A 27 -11.70 17.60 -5.07
N ARG A 28 -11.47 17.33 -6.36
CA ARG A 28 -11.23 15.96 -6.82
C ARG A 28 -9.95 15.45 -6.14
N PRO A 29 -9.94 14.22 -5.60
CA PRO A 29 -8.73 13.68 -5.02
C PRO A 29 -7.57 13.72 -6.00
N LEU A 30 -6.43 14.26 -5.57
CA LEU A 30 -5.19 14.27 -6.34
C LEU A 30 -4.43 12.99 -6.05
N VAL A 31 -4.12 12.21 -7.09
CA VAL A 31 -3.39 10.95 -6.97
C VAL A 31 -2.12 11.03 -7.81
N HIS A 32 -0.98 10.83 -7.18
CA HIS A 32 0.29 10.68 -7.90
C HIS A 32 0.55 9.20 -8.18
N VAL A 33 0.87 8.88 -9.43
CA VAL A 33 1.21 7.52 -9.84
C VAL A 33 2.67 7.50 -10.30
N ALA A 34 3.51 6.76 -9.57
CA ALA A 34 4.90 6.55 -9.91
C ALA A 34 5.10 5.13 -10.44
N GLN A 35 5.72 5.01 -11.62
CA GLN A 35 6.08 3.72 -12.18
C GLN A 35 7.45 3.29 -11.65
N VAL A 36 7.51 2.12 -11.04
CA VAL A 36 8.74 1.50 -10.53
C VAL A 36 8.92 0.18 -11.27
N ASP A 37 9.52 0.25 -12.46
CA ASP A 37 9.91 -0.90 -13.27
C ASP A 37 11.44 -1.03 -13.29
N SER A 38 12.00 -1.50 -12.18
CA SER A 38 13.45 -1.56 -12.00
C SER A 38 13.87 -2.57 -10.92
N LEU A 39 15.18 -2.85 -10.88
CA LEU A 39 15.81 -3.36 -9.66
C LEU A 39 15.64 -2.35 -8.53
N ILE A 40 15.66 -2.83 -7.28
CA ILE A 40 15.72 -1.97 -6.10
C ILE A 40 17.18 -1.67 -5.76
N HIS A 41 17.61 -0.43 -5.99
CA HIS A 41 18.96 0.05 -5.73
C HIS A 41 18.92 1.54 -5.35
N PRO A 42 20.05 2.20 -5.05
CA PRO A 42 20.03 3.56 -4.50
C PRO A 42 19.26 4.58 -5.34
N ALA A 43 19.38 4.55 -6.67
CA ALA A 43 18.68 5.52 -7.52
C ALA A 43 17.16 5.30 -7.56
N SER A 44 16.69 4.04 -7.59
CA SER A 44 15.25 3.75 -7.52
C SER A 44 14.68 4.07 -6.14
N ALA A 45 15.46 3.85 -5.08
CA ALA A 45 15.07 4.23 -3.72
C ALA A 45 14.95 5.75 -3.60
N GLU A 46 15.97 6.50 -4.05
CA GLU A 46 15.94 7.96 -4.06
C GLU A 46 14.73 8.50 -4.84
N PHE A 47 14.43 7.94 -6.02
CA PHE A 47 13.25 8.31 -6.79
C PHE A 47 11.95 8.12 -6.00
N ILE A 48 11.76 6.97 -5.33
CA ILE A 48 10.56 6.70 -4.53
C ILE A 48 10.49 7.64 -3.33
N VAL A 49 11.59 7.81 -2.59
CA VAL A 49 11.66 8.69 -1.42
C VAL A 49 11.32 10.13 -1.80
N GLN A 50 11.89 10.65 -2.89
CA GLN A 50 11.58 11.99 -3.39
C GLN A 50 10.12 12.11 -3.84
N THR A 51 9.56 11.08 -4.48
CA THR A 51 8.14 11.04 -4.87
C THR A 51 7.22 11.16 -3.65
N LEU A 52 7.51 10.41 -2.58
CA LEU A 52 6.73 10.45 -1.34
C LEU A 52 6.87 11.79 -0.62
N GLY A 53 8.08 12.36 -0.59
CA GLY A 53 8.33 13.70 -0.03
C GLY A 53 7.55 14.79 -0.77
N ALA A 54 7.68 14.84 -2.10
CA ALA A 54 6.97 15.82 -2.93
C ALA A 54 5.44 15.68 -2.81
N ALA A 55 4.92 14.46 -2.70
CA ALA A 55 3.48 14.24 -2.50
C ALA A 55 2.96 14.86 -1.20
N GLY A 56 3.76 14.85 -0.14
CA GLY A 56 3.44 15.54 1.12
C GLY A 56 3.38 17.06 0.96
N ASP A 57 4.32 17.64 0.21
CA ASP A 57 4.38 19.08 -0.04
C ASP A 57 3.27 19.58 -0.97
N ASP A 58 2.89 18.77 -1.96
CA ASP A 58 1.89 19.10 -2.99
C ASP A 58 0.44 18.90 -2.53
N GLY A 59 0.21 18.38 -1.31
CA GLY A 59 -1.13 18.11 -0.79
C GLY A 59 -1.84 16.97 -1.54
N VAL A 60 -1.10 15.94 -1.94
CA VAL A 60 -1.63 14.75 -2.63
C VAL A 60 -2.43 13.89 -1.66
N ASP A 61 -3.55 13.32 -2.11
CA ASP A 61 -4.43 12.49 -1.28
C ASP A 61 -3.99 11.01 -1.24
N LEU A 62 -3.27 10.54 -2.26
CA LEU A 62 -2.76 9.17 -2.37
C LEU A 62 -1.56 9.10 -3.33
N VAL A 63 -0.53 8.35 -2.94
CA VAL A 63 0.53 7.92 -3.87
C VAL A 63 0.31 6.46 -4.27
N VAL A 64 0.37 6.17 -5.56
CA VAL A 64 0.34 4.81 -6.12
C VAL A 64 1.72 4.49 -6.70
N LEU A 65 2.42 3.54 -6.09
CA LEU A 65 3.63 2.93 -6.65
C LEU A 65 3.21 1.74 -7.51
N MET A 66 3.21 1.92 -8.83
CA MET A 66 2.99 0.82 -9.77
C MET A 66 4.29 0.02 -9.91
N LEU A 67 4.33 -1.16 -9.29
CA LEU A 67 5.56 -1.88 -9.01
C LEU A 67 5.71 -3.12 -9.90
N ARG A 68 6.86 -3.20 -10.58
CA ARG A 68 7.42 -4.40 -11.19
C ARG A 68 8.90 -4.47 -10.82
N THR A 69 9.28 -5.48 -10.06
CA THR A 69 10.69 -5.64 -9.66
C THR A 69 11.06 -7.11 -9.43
N PRO A 70 12.26 -7.53 -9.87
CA PRO A 70 12.82 -8.83 -9.48
C PRO A 70 13.41 -8.81 -8.05
N GLY A 71 13.52 -7.65 -7.40
CA GLY A 71 14.18 -7.48 -6.11
C GLY A 71 15.33 -6.49 -6.17
N GLY A 72 16.18 -6.52 -5.14
CA GLY A 72 17.35 -5.65 -5.07
C GLY A 72 17.99 -5.60 -3.70
N LEU A 73 18.65 -4.48 -3.40
CA LEU A 73 19.46 -4.33 -2.19
C LEU A 73 18.58 -4.14 -0.94
N VAL A 74 18.99 -4.80 0.15
CA VAL A 74 18.30 -4.73 1.45
C VAL A 74 18.26 -3.30 1.99
N ASP A 75 19.38 -2.57 1.93
CA ASP A 75 19.45 -1.20 2.44
C ASP A 75 18.49 -0.27 1.69
N SER A 76 18.52 -0.29 0.35
CA SER A 76 17.57 0.47 -0.48
C SER A 76 16.10 0.08 -0.21
N THR A 77 15.84 -1.18 0.10
CA THR A 77 14.49 -1.65 0.48
C THR A 77 14.06 -1.07 1.83
N ARG A 78 14.97 -1.03 2.80
CA ARG A 78 14.71 -0.45 4.14
C ARG A 78 14.51 1.05 4.05
N ASP A 79 15.26 1.76 3.20
CA ASP A 79 15.08 3.20 2.96
C ASP A 79 13.68 3.49 2.41
N ILE A 80 13.24 2.72 1.39
CA ILE A 80 11.90 2.84 0.81
C ILE A 80 10.82 2.55 1.87
N ASN A 81 10.95 1.45 2.61
CA ASN A 81 9.95 1.07 3.60
C ASN A 81 9.86 2.08 4.74
N THR A 82 10.98 2.65 5.16
CA THR A 82 11.01 3.74 6.15
C THR A 82 10.22 4.94 5.63
N ALA A 83 10.49 5.38 4.40
CA ALA A 83 9.76 6.48 3.80
C ALA A 83 8.25 6.20 3.63
N ILE A 84 7.86 4.97 3.32
CA ILE A 84 6.45 4.54 3.27
C ILE A 84 5.80 4.62 4.67
N ILE A 85 6.48 4.14 5.71
CA ILE A 85 5.96 4.13 7.09
C ILE A 85 5.86 5.54 7.65
N GLU A 86 6.80 6.42 7.31
CA GLU A 86 6.84 7.81 7.77
C GLU A 86 5.98 8.77 6.91
N SER A 87 5.43 8.28 5.81
CA SER A 87 4.62 9.10 4.90
C SER A 87 3.35 9.60 5.56
N HIS A 88 3.08 10.89 5.43
CA HIS A 88 1.82 11.52 5.86
C HIS A 88 0.71 11.36 4.80
N VAL A 89 1.09 11.01 3.57
CA VAL A 89 0.19 10.68 2.48
C VAL A 89 0.07 9.16 2.39
N PRO A 90 -1.14 8.57 2.33
CA PRO A 90 -1.31 7.14 2.16
C PRO A 90 -0.58 6.63 0.91
N VAL A 91 0.09 5.48 1.03
CA VAL A 91 0.83 4.84 -0.06
C VAL A 91 0.16 3.52 -0.44
N ALA A 92 -0.26 3.44 -1.70
CA ALA A 92 -0.68 2.20 -2.32
C ALA A 92 0.47 1.62 -3.17
N VAL A 93 0.75 0.34 -3.01
CA VAL A 93 1.57 -0.43 -3.95
C VAL A 93 0.65 -1.27 -4.81
N PHE A 94 0.76 -1.10 -6.13
CA PHE A 94 0.04 -1.89 -7.12
C PHE A 94 1.03 -2.72 -7.93
N VAL A 95 1.05 -4.04 -7.71
CA VAL A 95 1.89 -4.95 -8.48
C VAL A 95 1.27 -5.14 -9.86
N GLY A 96 1.97 -4.68 -10.90
CA GLY A 96 1.40 -4.68 -12.24
C GLY A 96 2.33 -4.18 -13.33
N PRO A 97 1.83 -4.16 -14.58
CA PRO A 97 0.57 -4.75 -15.06
C PRO A 97 0.58 -6.29 -15.01
N SER A 98 -0.47 -6.96 -15.52
CA SER A 98 -0.55 -8.43 -15.63
C SER A 98 0.75 -9.06 -16.16
N GLY A 99 1.16 -10.17 -15.56
CA GLY A 99 2.44 -10.83 -15.82
C GLY A 99 3.65 -10.22 -15.09
N ALA A 100 3.48 -9.07 -14.42
CA ALA A 100 4.50 -8.50 -13.56
C ALA A 100 4.71 -9.32 -12.27
N ARG A 101 5.75 -8.93 -11.54
CA ARG A 101 6.07 -9.50 -10.25
C ARG A 101 6.59 -8.45 -9.29
N ALA A 102 6.42 -8.73 -8.00
CA ALA A 102 7.09 -8.04 -6.91
C ALA A 102 7.84 -9.08 -6.06
N ALA A 103 8.99 -9.52 -6.58
CA ALA A 103 9.82 -10.51 -5.91
C ALA A 103 10.80 -9.86 -4.94
N SER A 104 11.21 -10.60 -3.92
CA SER A 104 12.25 -10.20 -2.97
C SER A 104 12.00 -8.83 -2.33
N ALA A 105 12.83 -7.82 -2.60
CA ALA A 105 12.60 -6.45 -2.15
C ALA A 105 11.19 -5.94 -2.46
N GLY A 106 10.64 -6.30 -3.64
CA GLY A 106 9.28 -5.90 -4.02
C GLY A 106 8.21 -6.46 -3.10
N PHE A 107 8.39 -7.67 -2.56
CA PHE A 107 7.50 -8.24 -1.56
C PHE A 107 7.50 -7.39 -0.30
N LEU A 108 8.68 -7.07 0.23
CA LEU A 108 8.83 -6.26 1.45
C LEU A 108 8.25 -4.85 1.29
N ILE A 109 8.46 -4.22 0.13
CA ILE A 109 7.87 -2.91 -0.21
C ILE A 109 6.34 -2.98 -0.23
N THR A 110 5.79 -4.02 -0.86
CA THR A 110 4.34 -4.19 -0.96
C THR A 110 3.70 -4.42 0.39
N ILE A 111 4.29 -5.25 1.26
CA ILE A 111 3.75 -5.50 2.61
C ILE A 111 4.00 -4.38 3.61
N ALA A 112 4.80 -3.36 3.26
CA ALA A 112 4.99 -2.15 4.05
C ALA A 112 3.93 -1.06 3.74
N ALA A 113 3.33 -1.08 2.55
CA ALA A 113 2.38 -0.08 2.07
C ALA A 113 1.09 0.00 2.91
N ASP A 114 0.36 1.11 2.86
CA ASP A 114 -0.97 1.20 3.46
C ASP A 114 -1.96 0.29 2.70
N ILE A 115 -1.88 0.31 1.37
CA ILE A 115 -2.72 -0.48 0.48
C ILE A 115 -1.82 -1.34 -0.40
N ALA A 116 -2.11 -2.64 -0.47
CA ALA A 116 -1.45 -3.56 -1.38
C ALA A 116 -2.49 -4.14 -2.34
N ALA A 117 -2.23 -4.03 -3.64
CA ALA A 117 -3.10 -4.56 -4.68
C ALA A 117 -2.26 -5.20 -5.80
N MET A 118 -2.84 -6.16 -6.49
CA MET A 118 -2.16 -6.94 -7.53
C MET A 118 -3.06 -7.04 -8.75
N ALA A 119 -2.48 -6.89 -9.95
CA ALA A 119 -3.18 -7.19 -11.19
C ALA A 119 -3.33 -8.73 -11.36
N PRO A 120 -4.38 -9.21 -12.07
CA PRO A 120 -4.49 -10.62 -12.44
C PRO A 120 -3.25 -11.14 -13.17
N GLY A 121 -2.82 -12.35 -12.85
CA GLY A 121 -1.63 -13.00 -13.42
C GLY A 121 -0.31 -12.39 -12.94
N THR A 122 -0.26 -11.81 -11.74
CA THR A 122 0.99 -11.35 -11.12
C THR A 122 1.40 -12.27 -9.98
N HIS A 123 2.66 -12.19 -9.55
CA HIS A 123 3.13 -12.95 -8.39
C HIS A 123 4.03 -12.12 -7.47
N ILE A 124 4.08 -12.52 -6.21
CA ILE A 124 4.78 -11.82 -5.14
C ILE A 124 5.42 -12.82 -4.17
N GLY A 125 6.46 -12.43 -3.43
CA GLY A 125 7.14 -13.30 -2.46
C GLY A 125 8.60 -13.54 -2.86
N ALA A 126 9.10 -14.76 -2.65
CA ALA A 126 10.49 -15.14 -2.90
C ALA A 126 11.49 -14.13 -2.29
N ALA A 127 11.36 -13.90 -0.98
CA ALA A 127 12.10 -12.89 -0.23
C ALA A 127 13.27 -13.42 0.60
N HIS A 128 13.73 -14.63 0.28
CA HIS A 128 14.92 -15.20 0.89
C HIS A 128 16.18 -14.38 0.52
N PRO A 129 17.03 -13.99 1.49
CA PRO A 129 18.22 -13.21 1.21
C PRO A 129 19.30 -14.06 0.53
N VAL A 130 20.02 -13.44 -0.40
CA VAL A 130 21.15 -14.05 -1.13
C VAL A 130 22.32 -13.08 -1.17
N ALA A 131 23.55 -13.57 -1.43
CA ALA A 131 24.69 -12.70 -1.61
C ALA A 131 24.55 -11.88 -2.90
N GLY A 132 24.86 -10.58 -2.83
CA GLY A 132 24.75 -9.66 -3.97
C GLY A 132 25.70 -9.96 -5.14
N ASN A 133 26.73 -10.77 -4.92
CA ASN A 133 27.67 -11.23 -5.96
C ASN A 133 27.28 -12.58 -6.59
N GLY A 134 26.10 -13.12 -6.24
CA GLY A 134 25.62 -14.41 -6.73
C GLY A 134 26.40 -15.62 -6.20
N GLN A 135 27.32 -15.43 -5.25
CA GLN A 135 28.03 -16.53 -4.60
C GLN A 135 27.18 -17.11 -3.47
N SER A 136 27.47 -18.36 -3.10
CA SER A 136 26.87 -18.96 -1.92
C SER A 136 27.33 -18.20 -0.66
N MET A 137 26.38 -17.89 0.21
CA MET A 137 26.69 -17.40 1.55
C MET A 137 27.17 -18.55 2.43
N ASP A 138 28.08 -18.26 3.37
CA ASP A 138 28.34 -19.19 4.46
C ASP A 138 27.04 -19.48 5.23
N ALA A 139 26.87 -20.72 5.68
CA ALA A 139 25.63 -21.17 6.32
C ALA A 139 25.24 -20.31 7.55
N THR A 140 26.23 -19.91 8.37
CA THR A 140 25.98 -19.07 9.55
C THR A 140 25.51 -17.67 9.14
N MET A 141 26.07 -17.12 8.06
CA MET A 141 25.67 -15.82 7.54
C MET A 141 24.29 -15.87 6.89
N ALA A 142 24.00 -16.93 6.14
CA ALA A 142 22.69 -17.16 5.53
C ALA A 142 21.58 -17.27 6.59
N GLU A 143 21.83 -18.03 7.66
CA GLU A 143 20.89 -18.19 8.78
C GLU A 143 20.62 -16.86 9.49
N LYS A 144 21.68 -16.09 9.78
CA LYS A 144 21.56 -14.75 10.39
C LYS A 144 20.77 -13.77 9.51
N ALA A 145 21.09 -13.72 8.22
CA ALA A 145 20.40 -12.85 7.28
C ALA A 145 18.92 -13.25 7.12
N THR A 146 18.65 -14.55 7.00
CA THR A 146 17.27 -15.07 6.90
C THR A 146 16.47 -14.74 8.14
N SER A 147 17.04 -14.93 9.33
CA SER A 147 16.41 -14.60 10.61
C SER A 147 16.08 -13.11 10.74
N ASP A 148 17.02 -12.22 10.36
CA ASP A 148 16.80 -10.77 10.37
C ASP A 148 15.66 -10.37 9.41
N ILE A 149 15.72 -10.82 8.15
CA ILE A 149 14.71 -10.46 7.15
C ILE A 149 13.35 -11.08 7.48
N ALA A 150 13.30 -12.27 8.08
CA ALA A 150 12.05 -12.89 8.53
C ALA A 150 11.42 -12.09 9.68
N ALA A 151 12.23 -11.66 10.66
CA ALA A 151 11.75 -10.77 11.72
C ALA A 151 11.25 -9.44 11.16
N TYR A 152 11.95 -8.88 10.17
CA TYR A 152 11.56 -7.65 9.51
C TYR A 152 10.23 -7.79 8.74
N ALA A 153 10.07 -8.85 7.95
CA ALA A 153 8.83 -9.15 7.22
C ALA A 153 7.63 -9.30 8.17
N ARG A 154 7.81 -10.01 9.29
CA ARG A 154 6.79 -10.13 10.34
C ARG A 154 6.40 -8.78 10.93
N SER A 155 7.38 -7.91 11.18
CA SER A 155 7.14 -6.56 11.70
C SER A 155 6.31 -5.72 10.73
N LEU A 156 6.69 -5.68 9.45
CA LEU A 156 5.95 -4.95 8.41
C LEU A 156 4.52 -5.47 8.26
N ALA A 157 4.36 -6.79 8.17
CA ALA A 157 3.05 -7.43 8.05
C ALA A 157 2.18 -7.13 9.27
N GLY A 158 2.72 -7.28 10.48
CA GLY A 158 1.99 -7.03 11.72
C GLY A 158 1.53 -5.58 11.88
N GLN A 159 2.40 -4.61 11.56
CA GLN A 159 2.04 -3.18 11.61
C GLN A 159 0.89 -2.83 10.66
N ARG A 160 0.77 -3.56 9.55
CA ARG A 160 -0.24 -3.31 8.51
C ARG A 160 -1.43 -4.28 8.55
N GLY A 161 -1.53 -5.11 9.59
CA GLY A 161 -2.60 -6.10 9.74
C GLY A 161 -2.62 -7.18 8.65
N ARG A 162 -1.47 -7.46 8.02
CA ARG A 162 -1.28 -8.51 7.01
C ARG A 162 -0.94 -9.85 7.66
N ASN A 163 -1.05 -10.93 6.90
CA ASN A 163 -0.73 -12.27 7.38
C ASN A 163 0.78 -12.40 7.69
N VAL A 164 1.10 -12.53 8.98
CA VAL A 164 2.48 -12.55 9.49
C VAL A 164 3.17 -13.87 9.14
N GLU A 165 2.43 -14.98 9.17
CA GLU A 165 2.95 -16.31 8.87
C GLU A 165 3.35 -16.43 7.39
N LEU A 166 2.50 -15.98 6.46
CA LEU A 166 2.83 -15.97 5.03
C LEU A 166 4.01 -15.04 4.74
N ALA A 167 4.11 -13.91 5.45
CA ALA A 167 5.24 -13.01 5.30
C ALA A 167 6.57 -13.64 5.75
N GLU A 168 6.54 -14.41 6.83
CA GLU A 168 7.70 -15.18 7.27
C GLU A 168 8.07 -16.29 6.27
N LYS A 169 7.08 -17.05 5.76
CA LYS A 169 7.32 -18.11 4.75
C LYS A 169 7.89 -17.59 3.44
N ALA A 170 7.48 -16.41 3.00
CA ALA A 170 8.06 -15.76 1.82
C ALA A 170 9.59 -15.60 1.95
N VAL A 171 10.09 -15.43 3.18
CA VAL A 171 11.52 -15.28 3.49
C VAL A 171 12.18 -16.62 3.76
N ILE A 172 11.64 -17.42 4.69
CA ILE A 172 12.30 -18.66 5.14
C ILE A 172 12.24 -19.73 4.05
N ASP A 173 11.07 -19.91 3.43
CA ASP A 173 10.79 -21.00 2.49
C ASP A 173 10.88 -20.54 1.03
N SER A 174 11.21 -19.27 0.78
CA SER A 174 11.15 -18.64 -0.55
C SER A 174 9.77 -18.74 -1.21
N GLU A 175 8.70 -18.83 -0.42
CA GLU A 175 7.35 -19.02 -0.95
C GLU A 175 6.94 -17.84 -1.84
N SER A 176 6.28 -18.15 -2.95
CA SER A 176 5.71 -17.17 -3.87
C SER A 176 4.20 -17.39 -3.98
N PHE A 177 3.46 -16.29 -3.99
CA PHE A 177 2.01 -16.26 -4.01
C PHE A 177 1.51 -15.60 -5.29
N THR A 178 0.33 -16.01 -5.72
CA THR A 178 -0.45 -15.36 -6.78
C THR A 178 -1.41 -14.34 -6.19
N GLU A 179 -2.08 -13.57 -7.04
CA GLU A 179 -3.07 -12.57 -6.65
C GLU A 179 -4.38 -13.12 -6.03
N VAL A 180 -4.55 -14.46 -6.07
CA VAL A 180 -5.71 -15.20 -5.53
C VAL A 180 -5.31 -16.11 -4.39
#